data_AF-A0A536HLY2-F1
#
_entry.id   AF-A0A536HLY2-F1
#
_cell.length_a   1.000
_cell.length_b   1.000
_cell.length_c   1.000
_cell.angle_alpha   90.00
_cell.angle_beta   90.00
_cell.angle_gamma   90.00
#
_symmetry.space_group_name_H-M   'P 1'
#
loop_
_entity.id
_entity.type
_entity.pdbx_description
1 polymer ?
#
loop_
_entity_poly.entity_id
_entity_poly.type
_entity_poly.pdbx_seq_one_letter_code
_entity_poly.pdbx_strand_id
1 'polypeptide(L)'
;MEGTGRRGAAGRSEGLRGARRRDRLHRADRFSRGRRRVAWSQPRCHAQDPRHSAALPAHVGRGAAPPVVIVPSVDVRGGQVAYRGAVGADVAPSDLASRYVSEGADELHLVDLDGAERGDYANADLLADIARTAGVPCRLAGGISSLAKAEDAIAAGFAGVLFSSAVFGDDILLRRVARLGDRAIVEIEAARGVLAPRGGDADLVRRA
;
A
#
# COMPACT_ATOMS: atom_id res chain seq x y z
N MET A 1 61.24 -20.67 -13.88
CA MET A 1 62.21 -21.57 -13.21
C MET A 1 61.52 -22.22 -12.04
N GLU A 2 61.70 -23.52 -11.95
CA GLU A 2 60.95 -24.49 -11.17
C GLU A 2 61.21 -24.42 -9.65
N GLY A 3 60.17 -24.76 -8.88
CA GLY A 3 60.19 -25.94 -8.01
C GLY A 3 60.78 -25.87 -6.58
N THR A 4 60.11 -26.66 -5.72
CA THR A 4 60.45 -27.18 -4.36
C THR A 4 59.81 -26.41 -3.19
N GLY A 5 59.16 -27.02 -2.18
CA GLY A 5 58.81 -28.40 -1.78
C GLY A 5 58.07 -28.31 -0.41
N ARG A 6 56.91 -28.94 -0.21
CA ARG A 6 56.63 -30.29 0.38
C ARG A 6 56.43 -30.37 1.92
N ARG A 7 55.32 -31.08 2.30
CA ARG A 7 54.96 -31.83 3.55
C ARG A 7 54.21 -31.04 4.66
N GLY A 8 53.21 -31.57 5.37
CA GLY A 8 52.57 -32.91 5.47
C GLY A 8 51.21 -32.81 6.23
N ALA A 9 50.22 -33.70 5.95
CA ALA A 9 49.73 -34.83 6.80
C ALA A 9 48.88 -34.40 8.03
N ALA A 10 47.80 -35.04 8.50
CA ALA A 10 46.97 -36.20 8.16
C ALA A 10 45.78 -36.28 9.18
N GLY A 11 44.74 -37.10 8.89
CA GLY A 11 43.72 -37.62 9.85
C GLY A 11 42.33 -36.98 9.72
N ARG A 12 41.26 -37.62 9.20
CA ARG A 12 40.45 -38.77 9.71
C ARG A 12 40.01 -38.55 11.17
N SER A 13 38.76 -38.74 11.62
CA SER A 13 37.70 -39.68 11.25
C SER A 13 36.35 -39.31 11.91
N GLU A 14 35.26 -39.91 11.40
CA GLU A 14 34.07 -40.45 12.10
C GLU A 14 33.31 -39.54 13.13
N GLY A 15 32.01 -39.26 12.99
CA GLY A 15 30.93 -40.19 12.69
C GLY A 15 30.39 -40.81 13.98
N LEU A 16 29.35 -40.23 14.61
CA LEU A 16 28.53 -40.94 15.60
C LEU A 16 27.06 -40.52 15.51
N ARG A 17 26.24 -41.50 15.14
CA ARG A 17 24.78 -41.52 15.24
C ARG A 17 24.37 -41.93 16.67
N GLY A 18 23.18 -41.48 17.06
CA GLY A 18 22.34 -42.10 18.10
C GLY A 18 22.20 -41.23 19.35
N ALA A 19 21.07 -41.18 20.07
CA ALA A 19 19.83 -41.93 19.95
C ALA A 19 18.78 -41.31 20.90
N ARG A 20 17.51 -41.34 20.45
CA ARG A 20 16.29 -41.72 21.20
C ARG A 20 15.66 -40.81 22.28
N ARG A 21 14.31 -40.76 22.12
CA ARG A 21 13.19 -40.73 23.09
C ARG A 21 12.78 -39.34 23.60
N ARG A 22 11.62 -38.88 23.12
CA ARG A 22 10.25 -39.00 23.68
C ARG A 22 10.09 -38.08 24.90
N ASP A 23 9.28 -37.05 24.76
CA ASP A 23 8.03 -36.99 25.52
C ASP A 23 7.01 -36.03 24.92
N ARG A 24 5.77 -36.39 25.22
CA ARG A 24 4.52 -36.01 24.58
C ARG A 24 3.74 -35.21 25.63
N LEU A 25 2.87 -34.31 25.17
CA LEU A 25 1.64 -33.82 25.81
C LEU A 25 1.62 -32.46 26.57
N HIS A 26 0.65 -31.66 26.12
CA HIS A 26 -0.23 -30.74 26.85
C HIS A 26 0.32 -29.49 27.56
N ARG A 27 0.07 -28.34 26.93
CA ARG A 27 -0.46 -27.15 27.62
C ARG A 27 -1.25 -26.25 26.65
N ALA A 28 -2.46 -26.70 26.32
CA ALA A 28 -3.56 -25.78 26.06
C ALA A 28 -4.06 -25.22 27.40
N ASP A 29 -4.76 -24.09 27.34
CA ASP A 29 -5.36 -23.35 28.46
C ASP A 29 -4.40 -22.61 29.40
N ARG A 30 -4.30 -21.31 29.15
CA ARG A 30 -4.53 -20.26 30.15
C ARG A 30 -4.39 -18.87 29.52
N PHE A 31 -5.47 -18.34 28.94
CA PHE A 31 -5.73 -16.87 28.88
C PHE A 31 -7.21 -16.61 28.52
N SER A 32 -8.12 -17.17 29.32
CA SER A 32 -9.54 -16.81 29.34
C SER A 32 -9.83 -15.93 30.55
N ARG A 33 -9.51 -14.63 30.48
CA ARG A 33 -10.01 -13.63 31.44
C ARG A 33 -10.37 -12.33 30.76
N GLY A 34 -11.68 -12.15 30.56
CA GLY A 34 -12.43 -10.89 30.71
C GLY A 34 -12.02 -9.69 29.86
N ARG A 35 -12.50 -9.61 28.60
CA ARG A 35 -12.66 -8.31 27.92
C ARG A 35 -14.07 -7.79 28.18
N ARG A 36 -14.21 -6.74 29.00
CA ARG A 36 -15.45 -5.96 29.10
C ARG A 36 -15.70 -5.31 27.73
N ARG A 37 -16.83 -5.61 27.10
CA ARG A 37 -17.29 -4.90 25.89
C ARG A 37 -17.69 -3.49 26.30
N VAL A 38 -16.95 -2.48 25.83
CA VAL A 38 -17.39 -1.09 25.86
C VAL A 38 -18.30 -0.90 24.64
N ALA A 39 -19.58 -0.60 24.89
CA ALA A 39 -20.54 -0.31 23.83
C ALA A 39 -20.28 1.10 23.30
N TRP A 40 -19.80 1.19 22.07
CA TRP A 40 -19.70 2.46 21.35
C TRP A 40 -21.07 2.80 20.76
N SER A 41 -21.69 3.88 21.22
CA SER A 41 -22.89 4.44 20.59
C SER A 41 -22.48 5.25 19.36
N GLN A 42 -22.93 4.84 18.18
CA GLN A 42 -22.72 5.61 16.95
C GLN A 42 -23.52 6.92 16.98
N PRO A 43 -22.93 8.07 16.63
CA PRO A 43 -23.70 9.27 16.32
C PRO A 43 -24.44 9.04 14.99
N ARG A 44 -25.75 9.27 14.98
CA ARG A 44 -26.55 9.26 13.76
C ARG A 44 -26.28 10.56 12.99
N CYS A 45 -25.42 10.50 11.97
CA CYS A 45 -25.31 11.58 11.00
C CYS A 45 -26.47 11.48 9.98
N HIS A 46 -27.23 12.57 9.83
CA HIS A 46 -28.35 12.65 8.91
C HIS A 46 -27.86 12.73 7.46
N ALA A 47 -28.10 11.66 6.69
CA ALA A 47 -27.75 11.54 5.29
C ALA A 47 -28.87 12.08 4.39
N GLN A 48 -28.92 13.39 4.12
CA GLN A 48 -29.79 13.99 3.10
C GLN A 48 -29.12 15.22 2.44
N ASP A 49 -28.09 15.03 1.61
CA ASP A 49 -27.67 16.01 0.59
C ASP A 49 -27.48 15.26 -0.75
N PRO A 50 -28.23 15.57 -1.82
CA PRO A 50 -28.17 14.88 -3.11
C PRO A 50 -26.86 15.07 -3.89
N ARG A 51 -25.91 15.89 -3.40
CA ARG A 51 -24.61 16.12 -4.06
C ARG A 51 -23.54 15.08 -3.73
N HIS A 52 -23.85 14.09 -2.87
CA HIS A 52 -22.93 13.02 -2.46
C HIS A 52 -23.02 11.74 -3.32
N SER A 53 -23.23 11.85 -4.63
CA SER A 53 -23.25 10.70 -5.54
C SER A 53 -21.84 10.29 -5.99
N ALA A 54 -20.94 10.01 -5.05
CA ALA A 54 -19.72 9.20 -5.28
C ALA A 54 -19.16 8.57 -3.99
N ALA A 55 -19.92 8.56 -2.90
CA ALA A 55 -19.55 7.84 -1.69
C ALA A 55 -19.92 6.35 -1.88
N LEU A 56 -18.94 5.45 -1.72
CA LEU A 56 -19.16 4.02 -1.64
C LEU A 56 -20.33 3.75 -0.66
N PRO A 57 -21.39 3.03 -1.08
CA PRO A 57 -22.60 2.93 -0.28
C PRO A 57 -22.31 2.24 1.05
N ALA A 58 -22.74 2.87 2.14
CA ALA A 58 -22.79 2.22 3.46
C ALA A 58 -23.62 0.94 3.33
N HIS A 59 -23.02 -0.20 3.65
CA HIS A 59 -23.57 -1.53 3.38
C HIS A 59 -25.01 -1.70 3.91
N VAL A 60 -25.99 -1.58 3.00
CA VAL A 60 -27.40 -1.89 3.27
C VAL A 60 -27.58 -3.40 3.11
N GLY A 61 -28.13 -4.03 4.15
CA GLY A 61 -29.01 -5.21 4.11
C GLY A 61 -28.61 -6.44 3.29
N ARG A 62 -28.59 -7.62 3.94
CA ARG A 62 -28.41 -8.93 3.29
C ARG A 62 -29.32 -9.11 2.05
N GLY A 63 -28.73 -9.02 0.86
CA GLY A 63 -29.36 -9.32 -0.42
C GLY A 63 -28.49 -8.82 -1.57
N ALA A 64 -27.84 -9.75 -2.29
CA ALA A 64 -26.76 -9.53 -3.27
C ALA A 64 -25.43 -9.05 -2.64
N ALA A 65 -24.32 -9.66 -3.06
CA ALA A 65 -22.99 -9.15 -2.72
C ALA A 65 -22.86 -7.74 -3.28
N PRO A 66 -22.27 -6.78 -2.55
CA PRO A 66 -22.03 -5.45 -3.09
C PRO A 66 -21.20 -5.58 -4.37
N PRO A 67 -21.48 -4.75 -5.40
CA PRO A 67 -20.67 -4.75 -6.61
C PRO A 67 -19.21 -4.54 -6.24
N VAL A 68 -18.35 -5.42 -6.75
CA VAL A 68 -16.90 -5.30 -6.58
C VAL A 68 -16.44 -4.24 -7.57
N VAL A 69 -15.82 -3.18 -7.08
CA VAL A 69 -15.15 -2.17 -7.90
C VAL A 69 -13.73 -2.65 -8.16
N ILE A 70 -13.31 -2.65 -9.43
CA ILE A 70 -11.96 -3.05 -9.83
C ILE A 70 -11.16 -1.80 -10.16
N VAL A 71 -10.13 -1.54 -9.35
CA VAL A 71 -9.24 -0.38 -9.49
C VAL A 71 -7.81 -0.87 -9.74
N PRO A 72 -7.42 -1.09 -11.01
CA PRO A 72 -6.07 -1.53 -11.32
C PRO A 72 -5.06 -0.40 -11.09
N SER A 73 -3.82 -0.78 -10.75
CA SER A 73 -2.73 0.16 -10.55
C SER A 73 -1.77 0.21 -11.74
N VAL A 74 -1.29 1.42 -12.04
CA VAL A 74 -0.16 1.67 -12.93
C VAL A 74 0.96 2.26 -12.08
N ASP A 75 1.92 1.41 -11.75
CA ASP A 75 3.09 1.79 -10.95
C ASP A 75 4.20 2.29 -11.88
N VAL A 76 4.69 3.51 -11.64
CA VAL A 76 5.68 4.18 -12.50
C VAL A 76 6.97 4.45 -11.74
N ARG A 77 8.09 4.14 -12.39
CA ARG A 77 9.45 4.45 -11.95
C ARG A 77 10.28 4.88 -13.16
N GLY A 78 10.94 6.02 -13.07
CA GLY A 78 11.76 6.59 -14.15
C GLY A 78 10.97 6.74 -15.46
N GLY A 79 9.70 7.13 -15.40
CA GLY A 79 8.81 7.25 -16.56
C GLY A 79 8.36 5.93 -17.19
N GLN A 80 8.70 4.78 -16.62
CA GLN A 80 8.37 3.46 -17.15
C GLN A 80 7.51 2.66 -16.17
N VAL A 81 6.74 1.71 -16.70
CA VAL A 81 5.96 0.80 -15.86
C VAL A 81 6.89 -0.09 -15.04
N ALA A 82 6.65 -0.09 -13.73
CA ALA A 82 7.34 -0.94 -12.78
C ALA A 82 6.50 -2.18 -12.44
N TYR A 83 7.15 -3.34 -12.38
CA TYR A 83 6.57 -4.57 -11.87
C TYR A 83 7.35 -4.99 -10.62
N ARG A 84 6.63 -5.22 -9.51
CA ARG A 84 7.25 -5.53 -8.20
C ARG A 84 8.28 -4.48 -7.76
N GLY A 85 8.07 -3.22 -8.13
CA GLY A 85 8.94 -2.10 -7.79
C GLY A 85 10.18 -1.94 -8.67
N ALA A 86 10.42 -2.80 -9.66
CA ALA A 86 11.50 -2.62 -10.63
C ALA A 86 10.93 -2.29 -12.01
N VAL A 87 11.63 -1.43 -12.75
CA VAL A 87 11.34 -1.25 -14.18
C VAL A 87 11.50 -2.61 -14.86
N GLY A 88 10.47 -3.04 -15.58
CA GLY A 88 10.51 -4.38 -16.18
C GLY A 88 9.39 -4.69 -17.17
N ALA A 89 8.51 -3.74 -17.44
CA ALA A 89 7.49 -3.89 -18.46
C ALA A 89 7.82 -2.98 -19.65
N ASP A 90 7.91 -3.58 -20.83
CA ASP A 90 8.09 -2.87 -22.10
C ASP A 90 6.74 -2.37 -22.63
N VAL A 91 6.10 -1.51 -21.84
CA VAL A 91 4.82 -0.87 -22.16
C VAL A 91 4.82 0.54 -21.59
N ALA A 92 4.34 1.51 -22.36
CA ALA A 92 4.20 2.87 -21.86
C ALA A 92 3.12 2.91 -20.76
N PRO A 93 3.30 3.71 -19.69
CA PRO A 93 2.28 3.85 -18.64
C PRO A 93 0.90 4.28 -19.18
N SER A 94 0.86 5.14 -20.19
CA SER A 94 -0.37 5.56 -20.88
C SER A 94 -1.08 4.42 -21.60
N ASP A 95 -0.33 3.52 -22.24
CA ASP A 95 -0.88 2.40 -22.99
C ASP A 95 -1.46 1.36 -22.03
N LEU A 96 -0.77 1.12 -20.91
CA LEU A 96 -1.27 0.24 -19.86
C LEU A 96 -2.54 0.80 -19.20
N ALA A 97 -2.56 2.11 -18.89
CA ALA A 97 -3.75 2.78 -18.37
C ALA A 97 -4.93 2.66 -19.34
N SER A 98 -4.71 2.96 -20.63
CA SER A 98 -5.72 2.86 -21.69
C SER A 98 -6.26 1.44 -21.83
N ARG A 99 -5.37 0.44 -21.74
CA ARG A 99 -5.76 -0.96 -21.76
C ARG A 99 -6.68 -1.30 -20.60
N TYR A 100 -6.34 -0.92 -19.37
CA TYR A 100 -7.18 -1.18 -18.20
C TYR A 100 -8.56 -0.54 -18.32
N VAL A 101 -8.63 0.70 -18.82
CA VAL A 101 -9.92 1.35 -19.10
C VAL A 101 -10.71 0.58 -20.15
N SER A 102 -10.08 0.12 -21.24
CA SER A 102 -10.77 -0.68 -22.27
C SER A 102 -11.26 -2.05 -21.76
N GLU A 103 -10.60 -2.59 -20.73
CA GLU A 103 -10.96 -3.86 -20.08
C GLU A 103 -12.04 -3.68 -18.98
N GLY A 104 -12.51 -2.44 -18.77
CA GLY A 104 -13.65 -2.12 -17.89
C GLY A 104 -13.28 -1.61 -16.50
N ALA A 105 -12.10 -1.02 -16.33
CA ALA A 105 -11.75 -0.36 -15.06
C ALA A 105 -12.69 0.84 -14.78
N ASP A 106 -13.23 0.91 -13.56
CA ASP A 106 -14.08 2.03 -13.12
C ASP A 106 -13.26 3.24 -12.66
N GLU A 107 -12.02 3.01 -12.22
CA GLU A 107 -11.07 3.99 -11.68
C GLU A 107 -9.65 3.45 -11.86
N LEU A 108 -8.64 4.33 -11.90
CA LEU A 108 -7.22 3.94 -11.89
C LEU A 108 -6.48 4.43 -10.65
N HIS A 109 -5.59 3.58 -10.12
CA HIS A 109 -4.56 3.99 -9.17
C HIS A 109 -3.24 4.25 -9.90
N LEU A 110 -2.78 5.50 -9.91
CA LEU A 110 -1.54 5.91 -10.56
C LEU A 110 -0.48 6.13 -9.48
N VAL A 111 0.58 5.33 -9.48
CA VAL A 111 1.56 5.30 -8.38
C VAL A 111 2.92 5.82 -8.84
N ASP A 112 3.39 6.92 -8.26
CA ASP A 112 4.76 7.41 -8.43
C ASP A 112 5.70 6.74 -7.41
N LEU A 113 6.44 5.71 -7.86
CA LEU A 113 7.38 5.00 -6.99
C LEU A 113 8.64 5.81 -6.68
N ASP A 114 9.01 6.78 -7.52
CA ASP A 114 10.12 7.69 -7.24
C ASP A 114 9.70 8.72 -6.19
N GLY A 115 8.48 9.25 -6.32
CA GLY A 115 7.85 10.11 -5.32
C GLY A 115 7.70 9.43 -3.97
N ALA A 116 7.32 8.14 -3.96
CA ALA A 116 7.23 7.36 -2.73
C ALA A 116 8.58 7.19 -2.01
N GLU A 117 9.68 7.00 -2.73
CA GLU A 117 11.00 6.79 -2.14
C GLU A 117 11.76 8.08 -1.81
N ARG A 118 11.67 9.10 -2.68
CA ARG A 118 12.51 10.31 -2.61
C ARG A 118 11.75 11.56 -2.20
N GLY A 119 10.41 11.52 -2.25
CA GLY A 119 9.56 12.69 -1.99
C GLY A 119 9.43 13.68 -3.15
N ASP A 120 10.15 13.43 -4.25
CA ASP A 120 10.14 14.22 -5.48
C ASP A 120 9.23 13.57 -6.53
N TYR A 121 8.28 14.36 -7.05
CA TYR A 121 7.31 13.92 -8.05
C TYR A 121 7.91 13.89 -9.47
N ALA A 122 8.94 13.08 -9.67
CA ALA A 122 9.61 12.98 -10.97
C ALA A 122 8.66 12.57 -12.11
N ASN A 123 7.55 11.89 -11.78
CA ASN A 123 6.59 11.39 -12.75
C ASN A 123 5.23 12.13 -12.71
N ALA A 124 5.09 13.22 -11.95
CA ALA A 124 3.79 13.89 -11.77
C ALA A 124 3.16 14.35 -13.09
N ASP A 125 3.93 14.99 -13.97
CA ASP A 125 3.40 15.50 -15.24
C ASP A 125 2.89 14.36 -16.13
N LEU A 126 3.69 13.29 -16.23
CA LEU A 126 3.32 12.07 -16.96
C LEU A 126 2.03 11.44 -16.40
N LEU A 127 1.93 11.30 -15.08
CA LEU A 127 0.75 10.71 -14.46
C LEU A 127 -0.48 11.64 -14.56
N ALA A 128 -0.26 12.96 -14.53
CA ALA A 128 -1.33 13.94 -14.70
C ALA A 128 -1.87 13.96 -16.14
N ASP A 129 -1.00 13.78 -17.14
CA ASP A 129 -1.41 13.59 -18.54
C ASP A 129 -2.31 12.35 -18.69
N ILE A 130 -1.93 11.24 -18.05
CA ILE A 130 -2.76 10.02 -18.02
C ILE A 130 -4.08 10.30 -17.32
N ALA A 131 -4.07 10.95 -16.14
CA ALA A 131 -5.28 11.28 -15.39
C ALA A 131 -6.27 12.12 -16.21
N ARG A 132 -5.79 13.08 -17.00
CA ARG A 132 -6.63 13.93 -17.86
C ARG A 132 -7.22 13.18 -19.07
N THR A 133 -6.56 12.14 -19.54
CA THR A 133 -6.90 11.45 -20.81
C THR A 133 -7.54 10.08 -20.62
N ALA A 134 -7.44 9.46 -19.43
CA ALA A 134 -7.91 8.10 -19.16
C ALA A 134 -9.43 7.92 -19.32
N GLY A 135 -10.23 8.98 -19.18
CA GLY A 135 -11.70 8.91 -19.29
C GLY A 135 -12.40 8.27 -18.09
N VAL A 136 -11.66 7.90 -17.04
CA VAL A 136 -12.14 7.43 -15.74
C VAL A 136 -11.44 8.21 -14.62
N PRO A 137 -12.00 8.25 -13.40
CA PRO A 137 -11.30 8.84 -12.25
C PRO A 137 -9.92 8.21 -12.05
N CYS A 138 -8.92 9.03 -11.75
CA CYS A 138 -7.56 8.58 -11.47
C CYS A 138 -7.11 9.16 -10.12
N ARG A 139 -6.53 8.32 -9.27
CA ARG A 139 -5.95 8.76 -7.98
C ARG A 139 -4.44 8.63 -7.97
N LEU A 140 -3.78 9.68 -7.46
CA LEU A 140 -2.33 9.70 -7.33
C LEU A 140 -1.91 9.08 -5.99
N ALA A 141 -0.96 8.15 -6.05
CA ALA A 141 -0.24 7.63 -4.89
C ALA A 141 1.27 7.87 -5.05
N GLY A 142 1.99 7.86 -3.92
CA GLY A 142 3.45 8.07 -3.88
C GLY A 142 3.84 9.53 -3.66
N GLY A 143 4.56 9.80 -2.57
CA GLY A 143 5.14 11.12 -2.28
C GLY A 143 4.18 12.18 -1.72
N ILE A 144 2.89 11.85 -1.54
CA ILE A 144 1.87 12.75 -0.93
C ILE A 144 2.11 12.90 0.57
N SER A 145 2.91 13.89 0.95
CA SER A 145 3.30 14.15 2.34
C SER A 145 2.61 15.33 3.01
N SER A 146 1.77 16.08 2.28
CA SER A 146 1.09 17.27 2.81
C SER A 146 -0.24 17.53 2.13
N LEU A 147 -1.07 18.38 2.75
CA LEU A 147 -2.34 18.80 2.17
C LEU A 147 -2.13 19.62 0.89
N ALA A 148 -1.11 20.49 0.85
CA ALA A 148 -0.79 21.28 -0.33
C ALA A 148 -0.48 20.38 -1.54
N LYS A 149 0.35 19.34 -1.34
CA LYS A 149 0.66 18.36 -2.39
C LYS A 149 -0.59 17.62 -2.90
N ALA A 150 -1.54 17.34 -2.01
CA ALA A 150 -2.81 16.74 -2.41
C ALA A 150 -3.68 17.70 -3.23
N GLU A 151 -3.74 18.96 -2.83
CA GLU A 151 -4.46 20.02 -3.57
C GLU A 151 -3.84 20.26 -4.95
N ASP A 152 -2.50 20.27 -5.04
CA ASP A 152 -1.77 20.40 -6.30
C ASP A 152 -2.08 19.23 -7.26
N ALA A 153 -2.08 18.00 -6.75
CA ALA A 153 -2.47 16.84 -7.54
C ALA A 153 -3.92 16.92 -8.02
N ILE A 154 -4.86 17.27 -7.14
CA ILE A 154 -6.27 17.44 -7.53
C ILE A 154 -6.41 18.53 -8.61
N ALA A 155 -5.69 19.65 -8.47
CA ALA A 155 -5.66 20.71 -9.46
C ALA A 155 -5.03 20.27 -10.81
N ALA A 156 -4.10 19.32 -10.79
CA ALA A 156 -3.48 18.75 -11.99
C ALA A 156 -4.40 17.78 -12.76
N GLY A 157 -5.56 17.41 -12.20
CA GLY A 157 -6.57 16.59 -12.87
C GLY A 157 -6.83 15.22 -12.23
N PHE A 158 -6.20 14.91 -11.09
CA PHE A 158 -6.52 13.70 -10.35
C PHE A 158 -7.86 13.85 -9.60
N ALA A 159 -8.65 12.78 -9.57
CA ALA A 159 -9.89 12.73 -8.80
C ALA A 159 -9.64 12.74 -7.28
N GLY A 160 -8.44 12.33 -6.87
CA GLY A 160 -8.02 12.32 -5.48
C GLY A 160 -6.61 11.78 -5.30
N VAL A 161 -6.23 11.56 -4.06
CA VAL A 161 -4.89 11.08 -3.69
C VAL A 161 -4.93 9.99 -2.63
N LEU A 162 -3.84 9.23 -2.56
CA LEU A 162 -3.58 8.25 -1.51
C LEU A 162 -2.49 8.79 -0.58
N PHE A 163 -2.79 8.82 0.72
CA PHE A 163 -1.84 9.06 1.80
C PHE A 163 -1.44 7.73 2.44
N SER A 164 -0.18 7.56 2.82
CA SER A 164 0.31 6.37 3.53
C SER A 164 1.16 6.80 4.74
N SER A 165 2.47 6.57 4.72
CA SER A 165 3.38 6.87 5.83
C SER A 165 3.26 8.28 6.42
N ALA A 166 2.94 9.29 5.60
CA ALA A 166 2.85 10.68 6.04
C ALA A 166 1.82 10.94 7.13
N VAL A 167 0.71 10.19 7.18
CA VAL A 167 -0.37 10.43 8.16
C VAL A 167 -0.20 9.61 9.44
N PHE A 168 0.66 8.60 9.42
CA PHE A 168 0.87 7.77 10.59
C PHE A 168 1.67 8.55 11.64
N GLY A 169 1.19 8.57 12.89
CA GLY A 169 1.80 9.37 13.96
C GLY A 169 1.54 10.89 13.88
N ASP A 170 0.81 11.38 12.88
CA ASP A 170 0.38 12.79 12.76
C ASP A 170 -1.15 12.92 12.74
N ASP A 171 -1.73 12.96 13.94
CA ASP A 171 -3.17 13.14 14.14
C ASP A 171 -3.70 14.46 13.56
N ILE A 172 -2.87 15.51 13.48
CA ILE A 172 -3.26 16.81 12.95
C ILE A 172 -3.41 16.71 11.44
N LEU A 173 -2.42 16.13 10.76
CA LEU A 173 -2.48 15.89 9.33
C LEU A 173 -3.62 14.93 9.00
N LEU A 174 -3.78 13.83 9.73
CA LEU A 174 -4.88 12.88 9.49
C LEU A 174 -6.26 13.56 9.57
N ARG A 175 -6.49 14.42 10.56
CA ARG A 175 -7.74 15.21 10.67
C ARG A 175 -7.92 16.20 9.53
N ARG A 176 -6.85 16.75 8.97
CA ARG A 176 -6.91 17.63 7.79
C ARG A 176 -7.22 16.83 6.53
N VAL A 177 -6.56 15.69 6.33
CA VAL A 177 -6.81 14.75 5.23
C VAL A 177 -8.26 14.29 5.23
N ALA A 178 -8.84 13.99 6.41
CA ALA A 178 -10.25 13.61 6.53
C ALA A 178 -11.23 14.68 5.98
N ARG A 179 -10.83 15.95 5.89
CA ARG A 179 -11.67 17.03 5.31
C ARG A 179 -11.69 17.00 3.78
N LEU A 180 -10.78 16.27 3.12
CA LEU A 180 -10.80 16.09 1.67
C LEU A 180 -11.93 15.16 1.21
N GLY A 181 -12.56 14.42 2.13
CA GLY A 181 -13.70 13.55 1.85
C GLY A 181 -13.31 12.40 0.93
N ASP A 182 -14.11 12.17 -0.10
CA ASP A 182 -13.92 11.14 -1.12
C ASP A 182 -12.67 11.34 -1.98
N ARG A 183 -12.03 12.52 -1.94
CA ARG A 183 -10.79 12.81 -2.66
C ARG A 183 -9.53 12.33 -1.94
N ALA A 184 -9.64 11.75 -0.75
CA ALA A 184 -8.50 11.18 -0.03
C ALA A 184 -8.76 9.74 0.41
N ILE A 185 -7.77 8.89 0.16
CA ILE A 185 -7.70 7.52 0.67
C ILE A 185 -6.48 7.44 1.59
N VAL A 186 -6.62 6.76 2.73
CA VAL A 186 -5.46 6.38 3.56
C VAL A 186 -5.14 4.93 3.27
N GLU A 187 -4.00 4.70 2.63
CA GLU A 187 -3.45 3.38 2.36
C GLU A 187 -2.77 2.81 3.61
N ILE A 188 -3.16 1.60 3.99
CA ILE A 188 -2.58 0.87 5.12
C ILE A 188 -1.85 -0.34 4.58
N GLU A 189 -0.53 -0.25 4.50
CA GLU A 189 0.32 -1.39 4.20
C GLU A 189 0.74 -2.10 5.49
N ALA A 190 0.64 -3.42 5.50
CA ALA A 190 1.03 -4.23 6.65
C ALA A 190 1.84 -5.45 6.23
N ALA A 191 2.88 -5.76 7.00
CA ALA A 191 3.69 -6.96 6.85
C ALA A 191 3.88 -7.59 8.22
N ARG A 192 3.67 -8.92 8.32
CA ARG A 192 3.84 -9.68 9.58
C ARG A 192 3.05 -9.10 10.77
N GLY A 193 1.88 -8.54 10.51
CA GLY A 193 0.97 -8.01 11.55
C GLY A 193 1.33 -6.63 12.07
N VAL A 194 2.27 -5.93 11.45
CA VAL A 194 2.63 -4.54 11.77
C VAL A 194 2.50 -3.65 10.54
N LEU A 195 2.35 -2.34 10.74
CA LEU A 195 2.43 -1.36 9.65
C LEU A 195 3.77 -1.50 8.93
N ALA A 196 3.75 -1.40 7.60
CA ALA A 196 4.93 -1.48 6.75
C ALA A 196 4.75 -0.61 5.50
N PRO A 197 4.46 0.70 5.65
CA PRO A 197 4.31 1.59 4.50
C PRO A 197 5.61 1.68 3.71
N ARG A 198 5.47 1.80 2.38
CA ARG A 198 6.59 2.13 1.51
C ARG A 198 6.95 3.60 1.63
N GLY A 199 8.24 3.86 1.80
CA GLY A 199 8.75 5.22 2.01
C GLY A 199 8.35 5.82 3.38
N GLY A 200 9.13 6.78 3.87
CA GLY A 200 8.90 7.44 5.16
C GLY A 200 9.75 6.90 6.32
N ASP A 201 9.52 7.43 7.53
CA ASP A 201 10.31 7.12 8.73
C ASP A 201 10.18 5.64 9.12
N ALA A 202 11.29 4.90 9.08
CA ALA A 202 11.34 3.48 9.45
C ALA A 202 10.91 3.21 10.91
N ASP A 203 10.92 4.23 11.77
CA ASP A 203 10.50 4.13 13.17
C ASP A 203 8.99 4.30 13.37
N LEU A 204 8.21 4.59 12.32
CA LEU A 204 6.74 4.69 12.38
C LEU A 204 6.09 3.47 13.04
N VAL A 205 6.62 2.29 12.76
CA VAL A 205 6.12 1.00 13.26
C VAL A 205 6.43 0.81 14.75
N ARG A 206 7.46 1.47 15.28
CA ARG A 206 7.89 1.31 16.68
C ARG A 206 7.14 2.23 17.64
N ARG A 207 6.45 3.26 17.12
CA ARG A 207 5.77 4.30 17.91
C ARG A 207 4.25 4.13 18.01
N ALA A 208 3.66 3.22 17.22
CA ALA A 208 2.23 2.87 17.24
C ALA A 208 1.93 1.72 18.21
#